data_AF-A0A258DFZ0-F1
#
_entry.id   AF-A0A258DFZ0-F1
#
_cell.length_a   1.000
_cell.length_b   1.000
_cell.length_c   1.000
_cell.angle_alpha   90.00
_cell.angle_beta   90.00
_cell.angle_gamma   90.00
#
_symmetry.space_group_name_H-M   'P 1'
#
loop_
_entity.id
_entity.type
_entity.pdbx_description
1 polymer ?
#
loop_
_entity_poly.entity_id
_entity_poly.type
_entity_poly.pdbx_seq_one_letter_code
_entity_poly.pdbx_strand_id
1 'polypeptide(L)'
;MRAHGRRVVSLLTSVAFFSASLPAGAQAQQAGALPTAGSVVSGAAAISSPSTTSVLVKQSSKNAILNWGSFSIGAGNAVRFENGSGATLNRVTGLSRSQIDGALTATGSVYLVNPNGITVGPTGAITTGGSFVASTHDVSDAAFMAGGDLTFRGTSTATVINYGSIGALGGDVALIARTVENAGAITAPNGTAALAAGYEVLVRDGALSDGKFVVKVGGADTQAKTSGVIKAAEVELRANGGNVYALAGNTTSITKATGVANKGGRIFFTAGDGGALEVSQKMVARGASANGKTKGGEIRVSGGTVKVRAPLDARGEGERGGTIVVSGRDIALASGADLDMSGTTGGTLLVGGDYQGGKDAASKYLPETISTAQTTTVAPGARIAADGAAGAGGKVVVWSDQATSFQGAISATGAGTSAGGDAEVSGKALLDYRGTADLRGAGGFGTLLLDPYNITISSGSAVNSSGMTATDNDSVISTSTLQSALSSANVAITTGGAGSAGAQAGNITVADGVSWSSGTSLTLSAYGNIAVNANLSGGTGSQIVLRSDNSGTGTGTVSFGSGITATASGGVSIYYNPTNYASPTNYAA
;
A
#
# COMPACT_ATOMS: atom_id res chain seq x y z
N MET A 1 69.76 -26.06 58.70
CA MET A 1 70.00 -24.66 59.15
C MET A 1 68.94 -23.77 58.52
N ARG A 2 68.14 -23.07 59.36
CA ARG A 2 67.46 -21.76 59.19
C ARG A 2 66.62 -21.50 57.91
N ALA A 3 65.28 -21.37 58.02
CA ALA A 3 64.47 -20.15 58.38
C ALA A 3 63.96 -19.46 57.09
N HIS A 4 62.76 -18.90 56.89
CA HIS A 4 61.61 -18.37 57.66
C HIS A 4 60.32 -18.63 56.82
N GLY A 5 59.06 -18.64 57.27
CA GLY A 5 58.39 -18.00 58.39
C GLY A 5 57.38 -16.96 57.88
N ARG A 6 56.07 -17.29 57.83
CA ARG A 6 54.97 -16.32 58.02
C ARG A 6 53.62 -17.03 58.30
N ARG A 7 53.09 -16.79 59.50
CA ARG A 7 51.75 -17.16 60.01
C ARG A 7 50.86 -15.92 60.03
N VAL A 8 49.55 -16.10 59.82
CA VAL A 8 48.42 -15.37 60.46
C VAL A 8 47.21 -16.33 60.36
N VAL A 9 46.88 -17.16 61.36
CA VAL A 9 45.98 -16.96 62.54
C VAL A 9 44.56 -16.46 62.19
N SER A 10 43.61 -17.39 62.17
CA SER A 10 42.16 -17.18 62.11
C SER A 10 41.58 -16.93 63.50
N LEU A 11 40.71 -15.93 63.63
CA LEU A 11 39.90 -15.67 64.83
C LEU A 11 38.43 -16.01 64.51
N LEU A 12 37.85 -17.01 65.19
CA LEU A 12 36.41 -17.26 65.20
C LEU A 12 35.75 -16.38 66.26
N THR A 13 34.75 -15.58 65.85
CA THR A 13 33.81 -14.92 66.74
C THR A 13 32.39 -15.33 66.38
N SER A 14 31.77 -16.08 67.28
CA SER A 14 30.36 -16.48 67.25
C SER A 14 29.46 -15.29 67.62
N VAL A 15 28.50 -14.94 66.75
CA VAL A 15 27.46 -13.96 67.03
C VAL A 15 26.11 -14.67 67.03
N ALA A 16 25.39 -14.54 68.15
CA ALA A 16 24.04 -15.05 68.35
C ALA A 16 23.03 -14.21 67.56
N PHE A 17 22.20 -14.86 66.72
CA PHE A 17 21.09 -14.22 66.03
C PHE A 17 19.90 -14.09 66.98
N PHE A 18 19.58 -12.87 67.40
CA PHE A 18 18.28 -12.50 67.97
C PHE A 18 17.29 -12.30 66.81
N SER A 19 16.27 -13.14 66.72
CA SER A 19 15.15 -13.01 65.80
C SER A 19 14.17 -11.93 66.30
N ALA A 20 14.33 -10.70 65.81
CA ALA A 20 13.30 -9.67 65.90
C ALA A 20 12.35 -9.79 64.69
N SER A 21 11.13 -10.26 64.92
CA SER A 21 10.05 -10.24 63.94
C SER A 21 9.63 -8.79 63.66
N LEU A 22 10.08 -8.23 62.53
CA LEU A 22 9.55 -6.99 61.98
C LEU A 22 8.16 -7.29 61.39
N PRO A 23 7.10 -6.52 61.71
CA PRO A 23 5.84 -6.65 61.00
C PRO A 23 6.07 -6.27 59.54
N ALA A 24 5.71 -7.18 58.62
CA ALA A 24 5.64 -6.90 57.20
C ALA A 24 4.63 -5.77 56.98
N GLY A 25 5.13 -4.55 56.86
CA GLY A 25 4.33 -3.42 56.40
C GLY A 25 3.86 -3.75 54.99
N ALA A 26 2.56 -3.97 54.84
CA ALA A 26 1.93 -3.97 53.53
C ALA A 26 2.30 -2.65 52.85
N GLN A 27 3.18 -2.69 51.85
CA GLN A 27 3.34 -1.57 50.94
C GLN A 27 1.99 -1.39 50.26
N ALA A 28 1.23 -0.39 50.70
CA ALA A 28 0.06 0.08 49.96
C ALA A 28 0.58 0.52 48.60
N GLN A 29 0.40 -0.33 47.58
CA GLN A 29 0.52 0.05 46.19
C GLN A 29 -0.32 1.31 46.03
N GLN A 30 0.29 2.48 45.82
CA GLN A 30 -0.49 3.69 45.53
C GLN A 30 -1.40 3.35 44.35
N ALA A 31 -2.71 3.50 44.53
CA ALA A 31 -3.64 3.41 43.42
C ALA A 31 -3.13 4.37 42.33
N GLY A 32 -3.03 3.88 41.10
CA GLY A 32 -2.56 4.70 39.98
C GLY A 32 -3.45 5.93 39.77
N ALA A 33 -3.09 6.83 38.86
CA ALA A 33 -3.93 7.99 38.57
C ALA A 33 -5.34 7.57 38.07
N LEU A 34 -6.36 8.32 38.44
CA LEU A 34 -7.70 8.29 37.85
C LEU A 34 -8.01 9.68 37.24
N PRO A 35 -9.00 9.80 36.33
CA PRO A 35 -9.43 11.10 35.84
C PRO A 35 -9.89 12.02 36.99
N THR A 36 -9.61 13.31 36.88
CA THR A 36 -9.90 14.30 37.93
C THR A 36 -10.65 15.52 37.40
N ALA A 37 -11.36 16.21 38.29
CA ALA A 37 -12.13 17.41 37.99
C ALA A 37 -13.09 17.24 36.78
N GLY A 38 -13.78 16.10 36.73
CA GLY A 38 -14.78 15.81 35.71
C GLY A 38 -16.02 16.66 35.87
N SER A 39 -16.50 17.26 34.78
CA SER A 39 -17.72 18.07 34.73
C SER A 39 -18.47 17.84 33.44
N VAL A 40 -19.81 17.78 33.51
CA VAL A 40 -20.67 17.63 32.34
C VAL A 40 -20.95 19.01 31.75
N VAL A 41 -20.61 19.21 30.48
CA VAL A 41 -20.77 20.47 29.74
C VAL A 41 -22.05 20.45 28.91
N SER A 42 -22.38 19.31 28.29
CA SER A 42 -23.55 19.15 27.45
C SER A 42 -24.06 17.71 27.49
N GLY A 43 -25.36 17.52 27.24
CA GLY A 43 -26.04 16.24 27.40
C GLY A 43 -26.35 15.89 28.85
N ALA A 44 -26.78 14.65 29.07
CA ALA A 44 -27.16 14.11 30.37
C ALA A 44 -26.25 12.93 30.72
N ALA A 45 -25.34 13.15 31.68
CA ALA A 45 -24.46 12.14 32.23
C ALA A 45 -24.21 12.39 33.73
N ALA A 46 -23.82 11.34 34.45
CA ALA A 46 -23.41 11.40 35.84
C ALA A 46 -22.04 10.71 36.00
N ILE A 47 -21.13 11.38 36.69
CA ILE A 47 -19.78 10.88 37.00
C ILE A 47 -19.78 10.42 38.45
N SER A 48 -19.34 9.20 38.72
CA SER A 48 -19.19 8.67 40.09
C SER A 48 -17.94 7.79 40.22
N SER A 49 -17.49 7.58 41.46
CA SER A 49 -16.35 6.72 41.79
C SER A 49 -16.80 5.57 42.69
N PRO A 50 -17.28 4.45 42.12
CA PRO A 50 -17.82 3.35 42.92
C PRO A 50 -16.76 2.64 43.79
N SER A 51 -15.47 2.81 43.48
CA SER A 51 -14.34 2.44 44.34
C SER A 51 -13.22 3.46 44.20
N THR A 52 -12.17 3.33 45.03
CA THR A 52 -10.94 4.14 44.93
C THR A 52 -10.13 3.87 43.66
N THR A 53 -10.44 2.80 42.93
CA THR A 53 -9.75 2.36 41.70
C THR A 53 -10.64 2.44 40.47
N SER A 54 -11.84 3.02 40.58
CA SER A 54 -12.78 3.07 39.45
C SER A 54 -13.53 4.39 39.32
N VAL A 55 -13.75 4.79 38.07
CA VAL A 55 -14.68 5.87 37.68
C VAL A 55 -15.75 5.29 36.77
N LEU A 56 -16.99 5.69 37.01
CA LEU A 56 -18.16 5.33 36.22
C LEU A 56 -18.81 6.59 35.67
N VAL A 57 -19.02 6.61 34.36
CA VAL A 57 -19.81 7.62 33.67
C VAL A 57 -21.10 6.97 33.19
N LYS A 58 -22.22 7.31 33.81
CA LYS A 58 -23.56 6.88 33.37
C LYS A 58 -24.18 7.97 32.51
N GLN A 59 -24.41 7.69 31.24
CA GLN A 59 -24.96 8.64 30.29
C GLN A 59 -26.35 8.18 29.83
N SER A 60 -27.31 9.10 29.83
CA SER A 60 -28.68 8.85 29.36
C SER A 60 -29.02 9.58 28.07
N SER A 61 -28.31 10.65 27.71
CA SER A 61 -28.45 11.30 26.41
C SER A 61 -27.71 10.54 25.31
N LYS A 62 -28.13 10.73 24.05
CA LYS A 62 -27.43 10.15 22.88
C LYS A 62 -25.98 10.62 22.80
N ASN A 63 -25.73 11.92 22.96
CA ASN A 63 -24.41 12.52 23.00
C ASN A 63 -24.22 13.27 24.32
N ALA A 64 -23.02 13.24 24.90
CA ALA A 64 -22.64 14.09 26.03
C ALA A 64 -21.19 14.56 25.91
N ILE A 65 -20.91 15.73 26.48
CA ILE A 65 -19.56 16.34 26.50
C ILE A 65 -19.15 16.52 27.96
N LEU A 66 -17.99 16.00 28.32
CA LEU A 66 -17.40 16.07 29.65
C LEU A 66 -16.03 16.75 29.56
N ASN A 67 -15.81 17.76 30.39
CA ASN A 67 -14.49 18.34 30.60
C ASN A 67 -13.81 17.70 31.80
N TRP A 68 -12.50 17.53 31.71
CA TRP A 68 -11.65 16.96 32.77
C TRP A 68 -10.45 17.86 33.02
N GLY A 69 -10.02 17.97 34.28
CA GLY A 69 -8.74 18.59 34.62
C GLY A 69 -7.55 17.71 34.18
N SER A 70 -7.67 16.40 34.41
CA SER A 70 -6.79 15.38 33.84
C SER A 70 -7.58 14.11 33.53
N PHE A 71 -7.14 13.35 32.53
CA PHE A 71 -7.72 12.06 32.17
C PHE A 71 -6.60 11.04 31.98
N SER A 72 -6.26 10.33 33.06
CA SER A 72 -5.30 9.23 33.06
C SER A 72 -5.89 8.04 33.83
N ILE A 73 -5.48 6.83 33.47
CA ILE A 73 -5.93 5.58 34.09
C ILE A 73 -4.67 4.77 34.38
N GLY A 74 -4.19 4.80 35.62
CA GLY A 74 -3.02 4.01 36.03
C GLY A 74 -3.31 2.51 36.03
N ALA A 75 -2.25 1.71 36.04
CA ALA A 75 -2.37 0.26 36.09
C ALA A 75 -3.21 -0.21 37.30
N GLY A 76 -4.10 -1.17 37.08
CA GLY A 76 -5.05 -1.67 38.08
C GLY A 76 -6.31 -0.82 38.28
N ASN A 77 -6.38 0.37 37.67
CA ASN A 77 -7.59 1.21 37.69
C ASN A 77 -8.48 0.99 36.46
N ALA A 78 -9.73 1.40 36.57
CA ALA A 78 -10.70 1.30 35.49
C ALA A 78 -11.57 2.56 35.33
N VAL A 79 -11.86 2.92 34.08
CA VAL A 79 -12.91 3.89 33.73
C VAL A 79 -13.95 3.18 32.88
N ARG A 80 -15.23 3.30 33.24
CA ARG A 80 -16.34 2.66 32.57
C ARG A 80 -17.38 3.67 32.13
N PHE A 81 -17.77 3.62 30.86
CA PHE A 81 -18.87 4.40 30.29
C PHE A 81 -20.08 3.49 30.04
N GLU A 82 -21.18 3.77 30.72
CA GLU A 82 -22.50 3.21 30.44
C GLU A 82 -23.28 4.24 29.60
N ASN A 83 -23.04 4.28 28.30
CA ASN A 83 -23.59 5.28 27.38
C ASN A 83 -24.50 4.68 26.29
N GLY A 84 -24.97 3.44 26.47
CA GLY A 84 -25.81 2.73 25.50
C GLY A 84 -25.12 2.62 24.15
N SER A 85 -25.81 2.99 23.07
CA SER A 85 -25.27 3.18 21.72
C SER A 85 -24.78 4.61 21.43
N GLY A 86 -24.82 5.49 22.44
CA GLY A 86 -24.46 6.90 22.33
C GLY A 86 -22.96 7.16 22.26
N ALA A 87 -22.59 8.44 22.23
CA ALA A 87 -21.21 8.90 22.20
C ALA A 87 -20.90 9.86 23.36
N THR A 88 -19.71 9.73 23.93
CA THR A 88 -19.22 10.62 24.99
C THR A 88 -17.92 11.29 24.57
N LEU A 89 -17.90 12.62 24.48
CA LEU A 89 -16.69 13.42 24.26
C LEU A 89 -16.07 13.81 25.59
N ASN A 90 -14.83 13.38 25.81
CA ASN A 90 -14.03 13.70 26.99
C ASN A 90 -12.92 14.66 26.56
N ARG A 91 -12.96 15.90 27.05
CA ARG A 91 -11.96 16.92 26.74
C ARG A 91 -11.11 17.22 27.97
N VAL A 92 -9.80 17.07 27.84
CA VAL A 92 -8.85 17.47 28.89
C VAL A 92 -8.56 18.96 28.74
N THR A 93 -8.82 19.71 29.80
CA THR A 93 -8.66 21.18 29.87
C THR A 93 -7.45 21.60 30.70
N GLY A 94 -6.89 20.70 31.50
CA GLY A 94 -5.61 20.92 32.19
C GLY A 94 -4.40 20.68 31.29
N LEU A 95 -3.22 20.70 31.91
CA LEU A 95 -1.92 20.67 31.22
C LEU A 95 -1.28 19.27 31.15
N SER A 96 -1.91 18.26 31.75
CA SER A 96 -1.36 16.90 31.82
C SER A 96 -1.69 16.08 30.59
N ARG A 97 -0.70 15.35 30.06
CA ARG A 97 -0.92 14.27 29.09
C ARG A 97 -1.83 13.18 29.66
N SER A 98 -2.57 12.51 28.79
CA SER A 98 -3.34 11.33 29.15
C SER A 98 -2.46 10.09 29.09
N GLN A 99 -2.32 9.39 30.22
CA GLN A 99 -1.63 8.10 30.32
C GLN A 99 -2.65 7.02 30.67
N ILE A 100 -2.82 6.03 29.79
CA ILE A 100 -3.79 4.94 29.94
C ILE A 100 -3.03 3.63 30.07
N ASP A 101 -2.73 3.25 31.32
CA ASP A 101 -2.08 1.98 31.70
C ASP A 101 -3.06 0.96 32.29
N GLY A 102 -4.27 1.40 32.65
CA GLY A 102 -5.38 0.57 33.12
C GLY A 102 -6.47 0.32 32.07
N ALA A 103 -7.69 0.03 32.52
CA ALA A 103 -8.80 -0.34 31.66
C ALA A 103 -9.74 0.84 31.34
N LEU A 104 -10.08 1.04 30.07
CA LEU A 104 -11.19 1.89 29.63
C LEU A 104 -12.23 1.03 28.92
N THR A 105 -13.47 1.05 29.40
CA THR A 105 -14.57 0.30 28.80
C THR A 105 -15.77 1.18 28.49
N ALA A 106 -16.47 0.91 27.38
CA ALA A 106 -17.70 1.61 27.05
C ALA A 106 -18.71 0.70 26.34
N THR A 107 -20.01 0.89 26.61
CA THR A 107 -21.07 0.22 25.83
C THR A 107 -21.21 0.82 24.43
N GLY A 108 -20.99 2.13 24.30
CA GLY A 108 -21.09 2.91 23.07
C GLY A 108 -19.75 3.49 22.67
N SER A 109 -19.75 4.73 22.18
CA SER A 109 -18.55 5.41 21.65
C SER A 109 -17.90 6.33 22.67
N VAL A 110 -16.56 6.40 22.67
CA VAL A 110 -15.77 7.30 23.52
C VAL A 110 -14.79 8.09 22.67
N TYR A 111 -14.83 9.40 22.82
CA TYR A 111 -13.89 10.34 22.23
C TYR A 111 -13.05 10.93 23.36
N LEU A 112 -11.73 10.91 23.24
CA LEU A 112 -10.78 11.51 24.17
C LEU A 112 -9.94 12.54 23.43
N VAL A 113 -10.16 13.82 23.75
CA VAL A 113 -9.40 14.96 23.23
C VAL A 113 -8.46 15.46 24.32
N ASN A 114 -7.16 15.44 24.05
CA ASN A 114 -6.15 16.02 24.92
C ASN A 114 -5.01 16.66 24.10
N PRO A 115 -4.98 18.00 23.99
CA PRO A 115 -3.92 18.72 23.27
C PRO A 115 -2.51 18.49 23.83
N ASN A 116 -2.36 17.98 25.05
CA ASN A 116 -1.08 17.68 25.67
C ASN A 116 -0.52 16.29 25.30
N GLY A 117 -1.30 15.48 24.57
CA GLY A 117 -0.91 14.15 24.12
C GLY A 117 -1.62 13.02 24.85
N ILE A 118 -1.69 11.87 24.18
CA ILE A 118 -2.36 10.67 24.67
C ILE A 118 -1.44 9.47 24.48
N THR A 119 -1.30 8.65 25.51
CA THR A 119 -0.52 7.41 25.44
C THR A 119 -1.28 6.28 26.10
N VAL A 120 -1.52 5.22 25.32
CA VAL A 120 -1.97 3.93 25.85
C VAL A 120 -0.71 3.11 26.12
N GLY A 121 -0.38 2.91 27.40
CA GLY A 121 0.80 2.17 27.80
C GLY A 121 0.67 0.66 27.52
N PRO A 122 1.75 -0.13 27.69
CA PRO A 122 1.76 -1.55 27.34
C PRO A 122 0.67 -2.40 28.04
N THR A 123 0.26 -2.01 29.26
CA THR A 123 -0.82 -2.66 30.01
C THR A 123 -2.19 -2.03 29.78
N GLY A 124 -2.25 -0.90 29.07
CA GLY A 124 -3.47 -0.18 28.75
C GLY A 124 -4.39 -1.02 27.85
N ALA A 125 -5.66 -1.11 28.26
CA ALA A 125 -6.67 -1.85 27.53
C ALA A 125 -7.92 -1.00 27.35
N ILE A 126 -8.24 -0.69 26.09
CA ILE A 126 -9.40 0.10 25.70
C ILE A 126 -10.36 -0.80 24.92
N THR A 127 -11.60 -0.93 25.38
CA THR A 127 -12.63 -1.72 24.69
C THR A 127 -13.95 -0.97 24.65
N THR A 128 -14.43 -0.64 23.45
CA THR A 128 -15.71 0.06 23.23
C THR A 128 -16.67 -0.79 22.41
N GLY A 129 -17.97 -0.70 22.71
CA GLY A 129 -19.01 -1.28 21.85
C GLY A 129 -19.26 -0.46 20.59
N GLY A 130 -19.13 0.87 20.68
CA GLY A 130 -19.09 1.80 19.55
C GLY A 130 -17.66 2.17 19.15
N SER A 131 -17.46 3.40 18.66
CA SER A 131 -16.14 3.89 18.22
C SER A 131 -15.27 4.37 19.39
N PHE A 132 -13.96 4.23 19.27
CA PHE A 132 -12.98 4.91 20.11
C PHE A 132 -12.18 5.92 19.27
N VAL A 133 -12.16 7.18 19.67
CA VAL A 133 -11.38 8.24 19.01
C VAL A 133 -10.46 8.91 20.03
N ALA A 134 -9.16 8.89 19.78
CA ALA A 134 -8.18 9.63 20.57
C ALA A 134 -7.57 10.74 19.71
N SER A 135 -7.63 11.99 20.18
CA SER A 135 -7.10 13.12 19.43
C SER A 135 -6.36 14.16 20.25
N THR A 136 -5.33 14.77 19.67
CA THR A 136 -4.72 16.01 20.17
C THR A 136 -5.35 17.26 19.56
N HIS A 137 -6.22 17.07 18.56
CA HIS A 137 -7.01 18.10 17.91
C HIS A 137 -8.41 18.13 18.50
N ASP A 138 -9.04 19.30 18.48
CA ASP A 138 -10.37 19.47 19.06
C ASP A 138 -11.45 19.42 17.97
N VAL A 139 -12.67 19.13 18.41
CA VAL A 139 -13.89 19.15 17.60
C VAL A 139 -14.90 20.08 18.27
N SER A 140 -15.67 20.83 17.48
CA SER A 140 -16.65 21.76 18.06
C SER A 140 -17.77 21.02 18.80
N ASP A 141 -18.20 21.56 19.93
CA ASP A 141 -19.31 21.01 20.73
C ASP A 141 -20.60 20.91 19.89
N ALA A 142 -20.91 21.94 19.10
CA ALA A 142 -22.09 21.97 18.24
C ALA A 142 -22.10 20.81 17.22
N ALA A 143 -20.98 20.60 16.51
CA ALA A 143 -20.87 19.48 15.56
C ALA A 143 -20.95 18.12 16.26
N PHE A 144 -20.28 17.96 17.41
CA PHE A 144 -20.33 16.70 18.17
C PHE A 144 -21.76 16.39 18.64
N MET A 145 -22.48 17.39 19.14
CA MET A 145 -23.86 17.21 19.60
C MET A 145 -24.82 16.94 18.44
N ALA A 146 -24.62 17.58 17.28
CA ALA A 146 -25.40 17.32 16.07
C ALA A 146 -25.16 15.90 15.52
N GLY A 147 -23.94 15.38 15.63
CA GLY A 147 -23.52 14.13 15.01
C GLY A 147 -23.25 14.29 13.51
N GLY A 148 -23.01 13.17 12.82
CA GLY A 148 -22.61 13.16 11.42
C GLY A 148 -21.10 13.38 11.26
N ASP A 149 -20.72 14.14 10.23
CA ASP A 149 -19.32 14.45 9.93
C ASP A 149 -18.65 15.30 11.03
N LEU A 150 -17.48 14.87 11.50
CA LEU A 150 -16.71 15.55 12.54
C LEU A 150 -15.37 16.01 11.97
N THR A 151 -15.06 17.30 12.12
CA THR A 151 -13.73 17.80 11.76
C THR A 151 -12.91 18.11 13.00
N PHE A 152 -11.81 17.39 13.17
CA PHE A 152 -10.82 17.60 14.21
C PHE A 152 -9.74 18.57 13.72
N ARG A 153 -9.49 19.65 14.46
CA ARG A 153 -8.47 20.64 14.12
C ARG A 153 -7.75 21.13 15.36
N GLY A 154 -6.48 21.47 15.20
CA GLY A 154 -5.71 22.01 16.31
C GLY A 154 -4.28 22.37 15.93
N THR A 155 -3.65 23.14 16.79
CA THR A 155 -2.24 23.52 16.65
C THR A 155 -1.31 22.67 17.52
N SER A 156 -1.84 21.70 18.28
CA SER A 156 -1.01 20.82 19.11
C SER A 156 0.03 20.09 18.27
N THR A 157 1.26 20.02 18.79
CA THR A 157 2.35 19.19 18.27
C THR A 157 2.54 17.91 19.09
N ALA A 158 1.66 17.66 20.06
CA ALA A 158 1.71 16.46 20.88
C ALA A 158 1.29 15.23 20.07
N THR A 159 1.62 14.06 20.62
CA THR A 159 1.46 12.78 19.93
C THR A 159 0.30 11.96 20.50
N VAL A 160 -0.22 11.06 19.68
CA VAL A 160 -1.09 9.96 20.13
C VAL A 160 -0.35 8.65 19.89
N ILE A 161 -0.04 7.92 20.95
CA ILE A 161 0.77 6.70 20.89
C ILE A 161 0.01 5.53 21.54
N ASN A 162 -0.04 4.40 20.83
CA ASN A 162 -0.56 3.14 21.36
C ASN A 162 0.56 2.10 21.50
N TYR A 163 0.89 1.73 22.74
CA TYR A 163 1.69 0.55 23.07
C TYR A 163 0.86 -0.62 23.59
N GLY A 164 -0.39 -0.37 24.00
CA GLY A 164 -1.30 -1.36 24.58
C GLY A 164 -2.26 -1.96 23.56
N SER A 165 -3.50 -2.17 24.00
CA SER A 165 -4.58 -2.73 23.17
C SER A 165 -5.76 -1.77 23.08
N ILE A 166 -6.24 -1.53 21.86
CA ILE A 166 -7.42 -0.71 21.57
C ILE A 166 -8.38 -1.51 20.69
N GLY A 167 -9.62 -1.69 21.15
CA GLY A 167 -10.65 -2.46 20.49
C GLY A 167 -11.98 -1.70 20.39
N ALA A 168 -12.58 -1.70 19.21
CA ALA A 168 -13.94 -1.22 18.96
C ALA A 168 -14.77 -2.34 18.31
N LEU A 169 -15.73 -2.92 19.02
CA LEU A 169 -16.46 -4.11 18.55
C LEU A 169 -17.46 -3.79 17.43
N GLY A 170 -18.18 -2.66 17.54
CA GLY A 170 -19.21 -2.23 16.60
C GLY A 170 -18.91 -0.91 15.88
N GLY A 171 -17.76 -0.28 16.13
CA GLY A 171 -17.39 1.01 15.57
C GLY A 171 -15.93 1.07 15.15
N ASP A 172 -15.44 2.30 14.96
CA ASP A 172 -14.10 2.58 14.46
C ASP A 172 -13.10 2.80 15.61
N VAL A 173 -11.82 2.58 15.34
CA VAL A 173 -10.73 3.09 16.18
C VAL A 173 -9.99 4.17 15.40
N ALA A 174 -9.94 5.39 15.90
CA ALA A 174 -9.23 6.49 15.24
C ALA A 174 -8.24 7.19 16.17
N LEU A 175 -6.98 7.29 15.74
CA LEU A 175 -5.94 8.09 16.39
C LEU A 175 -5.65 9.30 15.50
N ILE A 176 -5.82 10.52 16.04
CA ILE A 176 -5.78 11.77 15.27
C ILE A 176 -4.83 12.77 15.92
N ALA A 177 -3.73 13.11 15.28
CA ALA A 177 -2.76 14.10 15.78
C ALA A 177 -1.90 14.65 14.64
N ARG A 178 -0.87 15.45 14.92
CA ARG A 178 0.23 15.66 13.95
C ARG A 178 1.07 14.41 13.80
N THR A 179 1.35 13.73 14.90
CA THR A 179 2.10 12.48 14.93
C THR A 179 1.32 11.40 15.67
N VAL A 180 1.04 10.31 14.98
CA VAL A 180 0.33 9.15 15.52
C VAL A 180 1.18 7.89 15.37
N GLU A 181 1.28 7.11 16.44
CA GLU A 181 2.06 5.87 16.45
C GLU A 181 1.25 4.71 17.03
N ASN A 182 1.25 3.57 16.33
CA ASN A 182 0.78 2.30 16.83
C ASN A 182 1.93 1.29 16.90
N ALA A 183 2.36 0.96 18.11
CA ALA A 183 3.30 -0.12 18.41
C ALA A 183 2.64 -1.30 19.13
N GLY A 184 1.39 -1.13 19.61
CA GLY A 184 0.56 -2.16 20.22
C GLY A 184 -0.39 -2.85 19.24
N ALA A 185 -1.63 -3.09 19.68
CA ALA A 185 -2.67 -3.71 18.87
C ALA A 185 -3.91 -2.82 18.74
N ILE A 186 -4.44 -2.70 17.52
CA ILE A 186 -5.73 -2.07 17.21
C ILE A 186 -6.65 -3.09 16.55
N THR A 187 -7.89 -3.21 17.05
CA THR A 187 -8.89 -4.14 16.53
C THR A 187 -10.26 -3.46 16.31
N ALA A 188 -10.78 -3.50 15.08
CA ALA A 188 -12.09 -2.94 14.71
C ALA A 188 -12.80 -3.86 13.70
N PRO A 189 -13.28 -5.06 14.10
CA PRO A 189 -13.69 -6.13 13.18
C PRO A 189 -14.82 -5.74 12.22
N ASN A 190 -15.69 -4.81 12.62
CA ASN A 190 -16.79 -4.28 11.80
C ASN A 190 -16.55 -2.83 11.36
N GLY A 191 -15.45 -2.23 11.84
CA GLY A 191 -15.14 -0.81 11.72
C GLY A 191 -13.90 -0.54 10.89
N THR A 192 -13.50 0.72 10.92
CA THR A 192 -12.25 1.21 10.35
C THR A 192 -11.25 1.44 11.48
N ALA A 193 -10.01 1.00 11.30
CA ALA A 193 -8.88 1.38 12.14
C ALA A 193 -8.06 2.46 11.42
N ALA A 194 -8.00 3.66 11.99
CA ALA A 194 -7.41 4.82 11.36
C ALA A 194 -6.32 5.48 12.21
N LEU A 195 -5.20 5.80 11.55
CA LEU A 195 -4.13 6.66 12.04
C LEU A 195 -4.08 7.87 11.10
N ALA A 196 -4.63 9.00 11.54
CA ALA A 196 -4.75 10.21 10.73
C ALA A 196 -3.83 11.33 11.27
N ALA A 197 -2.76 11.58 10.53
CA ALA A 197 -1.74 12.57 10.83
C ALA A 197 -1.96 13.86 10.03
N GLY A 198 -2.33 14.95 10.69
CA GLY A 198 -2.69 16.20 10.02
C GLY A 198 -2.79 17.38 10.97
N TYR A 199 -3.08 18.56 10.44
CA TYR A 199 -3.55 19.72 11.21
C TYR A 199 -5.08 19.79 11.26
N GLU A 200 -5.71 19.23 10.22
CA GLU A 200 -7.15 19.16 10.06
C GLU A 200 -7.54 17.80 9.47
N VAL A 201 -8.37 17.08 10.21
CA VAL A 201 -8.86 15.75 9.83
C VAL A 201 -10.37 15.73 9.85
N LEU A 202 -10.97 15.43 8.70
CA LEU A 202 -12.40 15.13 8.59
C LEU A 202 -12.60 13.63 8.81
N VAL A 203 -13.50 13.31 9.74
CA VAL A 203 -14.07 11.99 9.96
C VAL A 203 -15.48 12.03 9.43
N ARG A 204 -15.72 11.35 8.31
CA ARG A 204 -17.06 11.26 7.71
C ARG A 204 -17.94 10.33 8.55
N ASP A 205 -19.26 10.47 8.50
CA ASP A 205 -20.17 9.53 9.17
C ASP A 205 -20.16 8.14 8.46
N GLY A 206 -20.12 8.16 7.12
CA GLY A 206 -20.01 6.99 6.26
C GLY A 206 -18.70 6.92 5.48
N ALA A 207 -18.23 5.70 5.19
CA ALA A 207 -17.08 5.50 4.32
C ALA A 207 -17.49 5.65 2.85
N LEU A 208 -16.68 6.38 2.07
CA LEU A 208 -16.80 6.47 0.62
C LEU A 208 -15.82 5.50 -0.06
N SER A 209 -15.72 5.55 -1.39
CA SER A 209 -14.73 4.79 -2.16
C SER A 209 -13.29 5.14 -1.78
N ASP A 210 -13.03 6.40 -1.42
CA ASP A 210 -11.73 6.92 -1.00
C ASP A 210 -11.46 6.77 0.51
N GLY A 211 -12.38 6.18 1.28
CA GLY A 211 -12.26 5.97 2.73
C GLY A 211 -13.17 6.85 3.58
N LYS A 212 -13.03 6.74 4.90
CA LYS A 212 -13.80 7.49 5.91
C LYS A 212 -13.03 8.70 6.47
N PHE A 213 -11.69 8.61 6.50
CA PHE A 213 -10.82 9.63 7.10
C PHE A 213 -10.10 10.44 6.04
N VAL A 214 -10.19 11.77 6.14
CA VAL A 214 -9.56 12.69 5.19
C VAL A 214 -8.67 13.67 5.95
N VAL A 215 -7.36 13.62 5.68
CA VAL A 215 -6.44 14.67 6.13
C VAL A 215 -6.52 15.84 5.16
N LYS A 216 -7.37 16.82 5.49
CA LYS A 216 -7.63 17.98 4.63
C LYS A 216 -6.43 18.91 4.58
N VAL A 217 -5.77 19.10 5.72
CA VAL A 217 -4.57 19.92 5.84
C VAL A 217 -3.54 19.15 6.63
N GLY A 218 -2.33 19.05 6.09
CA GLY A 218 -1.16 18.51 6.74
C GLY A 218 0.11 19.26 6.31
N GLY A 219 1.26 18.72 6.68
CA GLY A 219 2.55 19.26 6.31
C GLY A 219 3.67 18.26 6.56
N ALA A 220 4.90 18.67 6.26
CA ALA A 220 6.09 17.81 6.32
C ALA A 220 6.38 17.24 7.73
N ASP A 221 5.90 17.90 8.79
CA ASP A 221 6.03 17.46 10.18
C ASP A 221 4.95 16.44 10.60
N THR A 222 3.98 16.12 9.73
CA THR A 222 2.94 15.13 10.03
C THR A 222 3.44 13.71 9.80
N GLN A 223 3.06 12.78 10.67
CA GLN A 223 3.50 11.38 10.58
C GLN A 223 2.45 10.40 11.11
N ALA A 224 2.09 9.41 10.30
CA ALA A 224 1.36 8.23 10.73
C ALA A 224 2.26 7.00 10.67
N LYS A 225 2.51 6.38 11.83
CA LYS A 225 3.44 5.26 11.96
C LYS A 225 2.76 4.07 12.61
N THR A 226 2.95 2.89 12.03
CA THR A 226 2.61 1.63 12.69
C THR A 226 3.80 0.68 12.63
N SER A 227 4.11 0.05 13.77
CA SER A 227 4.99 -1.11 13.88
C SER A 227 4.29 -2.27 14.60
N GLY A 228 3.10 -2.05 15.13
CA GLY A 228 2.26 -3.04 15.80
C GLY A 228 1.30 -3.77 14.87
N VAL A 229 0.23 -4.32 15.45
CA VAL A 229 -0.82 -5.06 14.74
C VAL A 229 -2.05 -4.17 14.53
N ILE A 230 -2.63 -4.23 13.34
CA ILE A 230 -3.94 -3.64 13.04
C ILE A 230 -4.82 -4.69 12.38
N LYS A 231 -6.01 -4.92 12.94
CA LYS A 231 -7.03 -5.84 12.39
C LYS A 231 -8.38 -5.14 12.32
N ALA A 232 -8.91 -4.93 11.13
CA ALA A 232 -10.18 -4.22 10.97
C ALA A 232 -10.95 -4.67 9.72
N ALA A 233 -12.15 -4.15 9.50
CA ALA A 233 -12.81 -4.28 8.19
C ALA A 233 -12.14 -3.36 7.16
N GLU A 234 -11.69 -2.19 7.60
CA GLU A 234 -10.90 -1.25 6.80
C GLU A 234 -9.74 -0.67 7.62
N VAL A 235 -8.61 -0.42 6.97
CA VAL A 235 -7.46 0.23 7.62
C VAL A 235 -7.07 1.48 6.84
N GLU A 236 -6.89 2.59 7.55
CA GLU A 236 -6.51 3.87 6.95
C GLU A 236 -5.33 4.50 7.68
N LEU A 237 -4.18 4.58 7.01
CA LEU A 237 -3.03 5.36 7.47
C LEU A 237 -2.89 6.59 6.58
N ARG A 238 -3.12 7.77 7.14
CA ARG A 238 -3.24 9.01 6.37
C ARG A 238 -2.30 10.08 6.90
N ALA A 239 -1.57 10.72 6.00
CA ALA A 239 -0.93 12.01 6.14
C ALA A 239 -1.16 12.82 4.86
N ASN A 240 -0.89 14.12 4.89
CA ASN A 240 -0.95 14.96 3.68
C ASN A 240 0.26 15.90 3.67
N GLY A 241 1.21 15.64 2.75
CA GLY A 241 2.50 16.32 2.68
C GLY A 241 3.52 15.84 3.73
N GLY A 242 3.15 14.87 4.56
CA GLY A 242 3.98 14.30 5.62
C GLY A 242 4.40 12.86 5.32
N ASN A 243 4.54 12.06 6.37
CA ASN A 243 5.09 10.71 6.26
C ASN A 243 4.11 9.64 6.70
N VAL A 244 4.05 8.53 5.96
CA VAL A 244 3.36 7.31 6.36
C VAL A 244 4.34 6.14 6.41
N TYR A 245 4.47 5.52 7.58
CA TYR A 245 5.42 4.42 7.81
C TYR A 245 4.70 3.17 8.33
N ALA A 246 4.76 2.10 7.55
CA ALA A 246 4.27 0.77 7.91
C ALA A 246 5.47 -0.14 8.16
N LEU A 247 6.00 -0.14 9.36
CA LEU A 247 7.30 -0.75 9.65
C LEU A 247 7.12 -2.15 10.21
N ALA A 248 7.97 -3.08 9.77
CA ALA A 248 8.09 -4.37 10.45
C ALA A 248 8.64 -4.14 11.85
N GLY A 249 7.78 -4.20 12.87
CA GLY A 249 8.19 -4.15 14.27
C GLY A 249 8.73 -5.50 14.75
N ASN A 250 8.07 -6.59 14.35
CA ASN A 250 8.46 -7.98 14.61
C ASN A 250 7.82 -8.91 13.54
N THR A 251 7.98 -10.23 13.67
CA THR A 251 7.42 -11.21 12.71
C THR A 251 5.90 -11.36 12.76
N THR A 252 5.23 -10.81 13.78
CA THR A 252 3.77 -10.84 13.95
C THR A 252 3.09 -9.52 13.58
N SER A 253 3.86 -8.45 13.37
CA SER A 253 3.39 -7.16 12.87
C SER A 253 2.71 -7.35 11.52
N ILE A 254 1.38 -7.18 11.51
CA ILE A 254 0.56 -7.27 10.31
C ILE A 254 -0.52 -6.19 10.30
N THR A 255 -0.75 -5.60 9.13
CA THR A 255 -1.95 -4.82 8.87
C THR A 255 -2.91 -5.69 8.09
N LYS A 256 -4.05 -6.05 8.68
CA LYS A 256 -5.04 -6.93 8.07
C LYS A 256 -6.41 -6.25 8.00
N ALA A 257 -6.93 -6.13 6.78
CA ALA A 257 -8.31 -5.77 6.51
C ALA A 257 -9.09 -7.01 6.06
N THR A 258 -10.24 -7.27 6.67
CA THR A 258 -11.13 -8.37 6.26
C THR A 258 -12.54 -7.84 6.12
N GLY A 259 -13.03 -7.88 4.88
CA GLY A 259 -14.33 -7.36 4.53
C GLY A 259 -15.45 -8.08 5.26
N VAL A 260 -16.51 -7.33 5.51
CA VAL A 260 -17.81 -7.82 5.99
C VAL A 260 -18.85 -7.54 4.93
N ALA A 261 -20.10 -8.01 5.08
CA ALA A 261 -21.13 -7.90 4.04
C ALA A 261 -21.27 -6.49 3.40
N ASN A 262 -20.97 -5.42 4.14
CA ASN A 262 -21.06 -4.03 3.69
C ASN A 262 -19.71 -3.31 3.49
N LYS A 263 -18.56 -3.97 3.66
CA LYS A 263 -17.21 -3.36 3.52
C LYS A 263 -16.25 -4.31 2.79
N GLY A 264 -15.54 -3.80 1.78
CA GLY A 264 -14.76 -4.61 0.82
C GLY A 264 -13.41 -5.14 1.31
N GLY A 265 -13.05 -4.98 2.59
CA GLY A 265 -11.74 -5.36 3.10
C GLY A 265 -10.63 -4.52 2.49
N ARG A 266 -10.53 -3.27 2.92
CA ARG A 266 -9.73 -2.23 2.24
C ARG A 266 -8.61 -1.70 3.12
N ILE A 267 -7.46 -1.44 2.51
CA ILE A 267 -6.31 -0.80 3.14
C ILE A 267 -5.94 0.44 2.33
N PHE A 268 -5.95 1.62 2.96
CA PHE A 268 -5.58 2.89 2.35
C PHE A 268 -4.43 3.55 3.09
N PHE A 269 -3.26 3.62 2.46
CA PHE A 269 -2.08 4.26 3.00
C PHE A 269 -1.77 5.46 2.10
N THR A 270 -1.92 6.68 2.61
CA THR A 270 -1.80 7.91 1.81
C THR A 270 -0.94 8.93 2.54
N ALA A 271 0.11 9.44 1.91
CA ALA A 271 0.95 10.52 2.43
C ALA A 271 0.71 11.88 1.73
N GLY A 272 -0.12 11.92 0.70
CA GLY A 272 -0.33 13.09 -0.18
C GLY A 272 0.86 13.31 -1.14
N ASP A 273 0.67 14.18 -2.15
CA ASP A 273 1.59 14.33 -3.28
C ASP A 273 3.00 14.83 -2.90
N GLY A 274 3.13 15.54 -1.77
CA GLY A 274 4.41 15.99 -1.23
C GLY A 274 5.03 15.05 -0.20
N GLY A 275 4.30 13.99 0.20
CA GLY A 275 4.68 13.12 1.31
C GLY A 275 5.49 11.89 0.91
N ALA A 276 6.13 11.27 1.89
CA ALA A 276 6.86 10.01 1.71
C ALA A 276 6.11 8.85 2.38
N LEU A 277 6.14 7.68 1.74
CA LEU A 277 5.49 6.47 2.22
C LEU A 277 6.43 5.28 2.12
N GLU A 278 6.68 4.59 3.24
CA GLU A 278 7.42 3.33 3.25
C GLU A 278 6.61 2.20 3.87
N VAL A 279 6.47 1.11 3.11
CA VAL A 279 5.87 -0.16 3.54
C VAL A 279 6.97 -1.19 3.70
N SER A 280 7.27 -1.57 4.94
CA SER A 280 8.12 -2.71 5.27
C SER A 280 7.41 -3.76 6.12
N GLN A 281 6.14 -3.53 6.47
CA GLN A 281 5.25 -4.46 7.17
C GLN A 281 4.36 -5.21 6.17
N LYS A 282 4.03 -6.49 6.45
CA LYS A 282 3.07 -7.25 5.64
C LYS A 282 1.67 -6.64 5.73
N MET A 283 1.02 -6.50 4.57
CA MET A 283 -0.40 -6.13 4.45
C MET A 283 -1.22 -7.29 3.91
N VAL A 284 -2.42 -7.48 4.45
CA VAL A 284 -3.37 -8.48 3.97
C VAL A 284 -4.74 -7.85 3.83
N ALA A 285 -5.28 -7.82 2.61
CA ALA A 285 -6.63 -7.39 2.32
C ALA A 285 -7.43 -8.57 1.77
N ARG A 286 -8.58 -8.84 2.39
CA ARG A 286 -9.52 -9.88 1.98
C ARG A 286 -10.90 -9.27 1.94
N GLY A 287 -11.67 -9.50 0.89
CA GLY A 287 -13.08 -9.13 0.83
C GLY A 287 -13.93 -9.97 1.78
N ALA A 288 -15.25 -9.79 1.69
CA ALA A 288 -16.19 -10.59 2.47
C ALA A 288 -16.08 -12.08 2.11
N SER A 289 -16.20 -12.94 3.13
CA SER A 289 -16.24 -14.40 2.97
C SER A 289 -17.69 -14.88 2.92
N ALA A 290 -18.00 -15.74 1.96
CA ALA A 290 -19.29 -16.40 1.82
C ALA A 290 -19.08 -17.86 1.39
N ASN A 291 -19.73 -18.80 2.07
CA ASN A 291 -19.67 -20.24 1.77
C ASN A 291 -18.24 -20.81 1.69
N GLY A 292 -17.34 -20.36 2.58
CA GLY A 292 -15.94 -20.81 2.62
C GLY A 292 -15.06 -20.25 1.49
N LYS A 293 -15.60 -19.32 0.68
CA LYS A 293 -14.86 -18.60 -0.35
C LYS A 293 -14.71 -17.13 0.04
N THR A 294 -13.62 -16.51 -0.37
CA THR A 294 -13.28 -15.14 0.01
C THR A 294 -12.80 -14.38 -1.22
N LYS A 295 -13.47 -13.28 -1.56
CA LYS A 295 -12.99 -12.39 -2.62
C LYS A 295 -11.68 -11.73 -2.21
N GLY A 296 -10.82 -11.40 -3.18
CA GLY A 296 -9.68 -10.55 -2.89
C GLY A 296 -10.09 -9.17 -2.38
N GLY A 297 -9.29 -8.61 -1.47
CA GLY A 297 -9.52 -7.28 -0.93
C GLY A 297 -8.86 -6.19 -1.78
N GLU A 298 -8.76 -5.00 -1.22
CA GLU A 298 -8.19 -3.83 -1.89
C GLU A 298 -7.08 -3.19 -1.07
N ILE A 299 -5.95 -2.90 -1.73
CA ILE A 299 -4.81 -2.19 -1.12
C ILE A 299 -4.47 -0.98 -2.00
N ARG A 300 -4.56 0.22 -1.45
CA ARG A 300 -4.10 1.46 -2.10
C ARG A 300 -2.99 2.09 -1.29
N VAL A 301 -1.87 2.36 -1.96
CA VAL A 301 -0.68 3.01 -1.41
C VAL A 301 -0.39 4.24 -2.26
N SER A 302 -0.39 5.44 -1.67
CA SER A 302 -0.16 6.69 -2.39
C SER A 302 0.68 7.72 -1.64
N GLY A 303 1.54 8.44 -2.36
CA GLY A 303 2.36 9.53 -1.83
C GLY A 303 3.22 10.17 -2.91
N GLY A 304 3.99 11.21 -2.59
CA GLY A 304 4.98 11.76 -3.51
C GLY A 304 6.10 10.76 -3.83
N THR A 305 6.68 10.18 -2.79
CA THR A 305 7.65 9.07 -2.91
C THR A 305 7.12 7.84 -2.19
N VAL A 306 7.09 6.69 -2.88
CA VAL A 306 6.55 5.44 -2.35
C VAL A 306 7.59 4.32 -2.43
N LYS A 307 7.83 3.66 -1.30
CA LYS A 307 8.73 2.50 -1.22
C LYS A 307 8.01 1.30 -0.63
N VAL A 308 7.92 0.21 -1.38
CA VAL A 308 7.35 -1.06 -0.91
C VAL A 308 8.47 -2.09 -0.80
N ARG A 309 8.60 -2.69 0.38
CA ARG A 309 9.66 -3.67 0.72
C ARG A 309 9.12 -4.99 1.28
N ALA A 310 7.81 -5.10 1.43
CA ALA A 310 7.17 -6.21 2.12
C ALA A 310 5.96 -6.73 1.33
N PRO A 311 5.43 -7.91 1.69
CA PRO A 311 4.31 -8.50 0.97
C PRO A 311 3.02 -7.68 1.09
N LEU A 312 2.34 -7.49 -0.03
CA LEU A 312 0.98 -6.97 -0.15
C LEU A 312 0.09 -8.09 -0.68
N ASP A 313 -0.71 -8.70 0.18
CA ASP A 313 -1.52 -9.87 -0.15
C ASP A 313 -2.99 -9.47 -0.26
N ALA A 314 -3.49 -9.39 -1.49
CA ALA A 314 -4.89 -9.12 -1.86
C ALA A 314 -5.56 -10.33 -2.52
N ARG A 315 -5.06 -11.55 -2.31
CA ARG A 315 -5.60 -12.76 -2.94
C ARG A 315 -7.06 -13.05 -2.65
N GLY A 316 -7.73 -13.65 -3.64
CA GLY A 316 -9.00 -14.34 -3.49
C GLY A 316 -8.81 -15.84 -3.25
N GLU A 317 -9.68 -16.43 -2.43
CA GLU A 317 -9.70 -17.85 -2.10
C GLU A 317 -11.03 -18.44 -2.61
N GLY A 318 -10.98 -19.20 -3.71
CA GLY A 318 -12.17 -19.74 -4.37
C GLY A 318 -13.03 -18.69 -5.12
N GLU A 319 -12.54 -17.45 -5.20
CA GLU A 319 -13.13 -16.29 -5.88
C GLU A 319 -12.02 -15.47 -6.58
N ARG A 320 -12.40 -14.43 -7.33
CA ARG A 320 -11.47 -13.52 -8.01
C ARG A 320 -10.47 -12.86 -7.04
N GLY A 321 -9.24 -12.70 -7.51
CA GLY A 321 -8.19 -11.92 -6.85
C GLY A 321 -8.54 -10.44 -6.68
N GLY A 322 -7.82 -9.77 -5.79
CA GLY A 322 -8.12 -8.40 -5.36
C GLY A 322 -7.54 -7.33 -6.27
N THR A 323 -7.51 -6.11 -5.75
CA THR A 323 -6.91 -4.95 -6.43
C THR A 323 -5.80 -4.36 -5.58
N ILE A 324 -4.64 -4.11 -6.19
CA ILE A 324 -3.53 -3.39 -5.57
C ILE A 324 -3.23 -2.16 -6.45
N VAL A 325 -3.18 -0.98 -5.84
CA VAL A 325 -2.76 0.27 -6.51
C VAL A 325 -1.63 0.90 -5.73
N VAL A 326 -0.52 1.18 -6.41
CA VAL A 326 0.63 1.91 -5.88
C VAL A 326 0.83 3.13 -6.74
N SER A 327 0.53 4.33 -6.24
CA SER A 327 0.66 5.58 -6.99
C SER A 327 1.56 6.58 -6.30
N GLY A 328 2.21 7.43 -7.09
CA GLY A 328 3.09 8.46 -6.59
C GLY A 328 4.02 8.97 -7.66
N ARG A 329 4.75 10.05 -7.38
CA ARG A 329 5.68 10.62 -8.35
C ARG A 329 6.90 9.72 -8.54
N ASP A 330 7.44 9.18 -7.46
CA ASP A 330 8.63 8.31 -7.47
C ASP A 330 8.32 7.01 -6.73
N ILE A 331 8.38 5.87 -7.43
CA ILE A 331 7.97 4.58 -6.88
C ILE A 331 9.12 3.57 -6.92
N ALA A 332 9.34 2.87 -5.80
CA ALA A 332 10.31 1.78 -5.71
C ALA A 332 9.69 0.53 -5.06
N LEU A 333 9.58 -0.56 -5.83
CA LEU A 333 9.34 -1.91 -5.32
C LEU A 333 10.71 -2.57 -5.08
N ALA A 334 11.09 -2.75 -3.82
CA ALA A 334 12.36 -3.34 -3.44
C ALA A 334 12.35 -4.87 -3.59
N SER A 335 13.50 -5.53 -3.43
CA SER A 335 13.66 -6.97 -3.61
C SER A 335 12.78 -7.85 -2.71
N GLY A 336 12.33 -7.34 -1.57
CA GLY A 336 11.39 -8.02 -0.67
C GLY A 336 9.91 -7.75 -0.95
N ALA A 337 9.60 -6.95 -1.98
CA ALA A 337 8.23 -6.69 -2.39
C ALA A 337 7.62 -7.94 -3.05
N ASP A 338 6.48 -8.37 -2.53
CA ASP A 338 5.72 -9.53 -3.02
C ASP A 338 4.24 -9.14 -3.08
N LEU A 339 3.78 -8.76 -4.26
CA LEU A 339 2.43 -8.24 -4.50
C LEU A 339 1.60 -9.37 -5.09
N ASP A 340 0.67 -9.92 -4.31
CA ASP A 340 -0.11 -11.09 -4.69
C ASP A 340 -1.61 -10.78 -4.67
N MET A 341 -2.19 -10.75 -5.87
CA MET A 341 -3.60 -10.58 -6.16
C MET A 341 -4.14 -11.77 -6.96
N SER A 342 -3.58 -12.96 -6.75
CA SER A 342 -4.06 -14.20 -7.38
C SER A 342 -5.45 -14.62 -6.87
N GLY A 343 -6.16 -15.45 -7.62
CA GLY A 343 -7.47 -15.98 -7.22
C GLY A 343 -7.97 -17.05 -8.18
N THR A 344 -9.26 -17.39 -8.13
CA THR A 344 -9.89 -18.26 -9.14
C THR A 344 -9.70 -17.69 -10.55
N THR A 345 -9.93 -16.39 -10.69
CA THR A 345 -9.39 -15.55 -11.76
C THR A 345 -8.46 -14.52 -11.13
N GLY A 346 -7.45 -14.08 -11.88
CA GLY A 346 -6.49 -13.10 -11.38
C GLY A 346 -7.11 -11.73 -11.07
N GLY A 347 -6.47 -11.01 -10.15
CA GLY A 347 -6.81 -9.66 -9.76
C GLY A 347 -6.22 -8.59 -10.67
N THR A 348 -6.19 -7.34 -10.18
CA THR A 348 -5.63 -6.19 -10.89
C THR A 348 -4.53 -5.53 -10.07
N LEU A 349 -3.39 -5.24 -10.70
CA LEU A 349 -2.33 -4.41 -10.13
C LEU A 349 -2.06 -3.19 -11.02
N LEU A 350 -2.01 -2.01 -10.41
CA LEU A 350 -1.59 -0.77 -11.05
C LEU A 350 -0.45 -0.12 -10.25
N VAL A 351 0.74 0.01 -10.82
CA VAL A 351 1.91 0.65 -10.22
C VAL A 351 2.31 1.85 -11.08
N GLY A 352 2.20 3.05 -10.54
CA GLY A 352 2.61 4.28 -11.21
C GLY A 352 1.70 4.74 -12.35
N GLY A 353 0.55 4.11 -12.58
CA GLY A 353 -0.42 4.51 -13.59
C GLY A 353 -1.42 3.40 -13.89
N ASP A 354 -2.50 3.75 -14.59
CA ASP A 354 -3.43 2.79 -15.20
C ASP A 354 -2.94 2.38 -16.60
N TYR A 355 -3.62 1.45 -17.25
CA TYR A 355 -3.31 0.97 -18.61
C TYR A 355 -3.08 2.14 -19.58
N GLN A 356 -1.93 2.13 -20.27
CA GLN A 356 -1.45 3.21 -21.15
C GLN A 356 -1.45 4.62 -20.50
N GLY A 357 -1.24 4.68 -19.19
CA GLY A 357 -1.27 5.91 -18.39
C GLY A 357 -2.69 6.42 -18.11
N GLY A 358 -3.74 5.62 -18.34
CA GLY A 358 -5.13 5.98 -18.06
C GLY A 358 -5.71 7.07 -18.94
N LYS A 359 -5.10 7.35 -20.10
CA LYS A 359 -5.47 8.44 -21.03
C LYS A 359 -6.85 8.22 -21.66
N ASP A 360 -7.15 6.97 -22.00
CA ASP A 360 -8.40 6.58 -22.64
C ASP A 360 -9.34 5.95 -21.61
N ALA A 361 -10.49 6.60 -21.41
CA ALA A 361 -11.51 6.13 -20.48
C ALA A 361 -12.14 4.79 -20.89
N ALA A 362 -12.05 4.39 -22.17
CA ALA A 362 -12.61 3.14 -22.67
C ALA A 362 -11.72 1.91 -22.38
N SER A 363 -10.42 2.11 -22.14
CA SER A 363 -9.44 1.02 -22.02
C SER A 363 -8.76 0.94 -20.65
N LYS A 364 -8.84 1.99 -19.82
CA LYS A 364 -8.34 1.95 -18.44
C LYS A 364 -9.04 0.89 -17.57
N TYR A 365 -8.34 0.37 -16.57
CA TYR A 365 -8.83 -0.73 -15.74
C TYR A 365 -9.67 -0.27 -14.56
N LEU A 366 -9.43 0.93 -14.03
CA LEU A 366 -10.20 1.49 -12.94
C LEU A 366 -11.04 2.72 -13.37
N PRO A 367 -12.25 2.90 -12.83
CA PRO A 367 -13.11 4.03 -13.19
C PRO A 367 -12.58 5.37 -12.67
N GLU A 368 -11.84 5.37 -11.56
CA GLU A 368 -11.12 6.54 -11.08
C GLU A 368 -9.90 6.87 -11.95
N THR A 369 -9.36 8.08 -11.80
CA THR A 369 -8.06 8.43 -12.40
C THR A 369 -6.94 8.06 -11.44
N ILE A 370 -5.94 7.35 -11.95
CA ILE A 370 -4.71 7.03 -11.21
C ILE A 370 -3.61 7.98 -11.68
N SER A 371 -3.02 8.73 -10.75
CA SER A 371 -1.89 9.61 -11.05
C SER A 371 -0.71 8.81 -11.61
N THR A 372 -0.07 9.36 -12.64
CA THR A 372 1.11 8.76 -13.26
C THR A 372 2.39 9.08 -12.49
N ALA A 373 3.27 8.09 -12.36
CA ALA A 373 4.59 8.27 -11.79
C ALA A 373 5.53 8.95 -12.80
N GLN A 374 6.50 9.71 -12.32
CA GLN A 374 7.63 10.16 -13.12
C GLN A 374 8.67 9.03 -13.23
N THR A 375 8.93 8.34 -12.12
CA THR A 375 9.88 7.22 -12.08
C THR A 375 9.30 6.00 -11.37
N THR A 376 9.54 4.82 -11.94
CA THR A 376 9.15 3.53 -11.33
C THR A 376 10.31 2.55 -11.38
N THR A 377 10.74 2.04 -10.23
CA THR A 377 11.77 1.01 -10.13
C THR A 377 11.21 -0.27 -9.52
N VAL A 378 11.36 -1.40 -10.20
CA VAL A 378 11.05 -2.74 -9.69
C VAL A 378 12.36 -3.53 -9.61
N ALA A 379 12.83 -3.75 -8.39
CA ALA A 379 14.13 -4.36 -8.13
C ALA A 379 14.17 -5.86 -8.45
N PRO A 380 15.36 -6.44 -8.67
CA PRO A 380 15.54 -7.89 -8.72
C PRO A 380 14.98 -8.56 -7.46
N GLY A 381 14.25 -9.67 -7.64
CA GLY A 381 13.62 -10.42 -6.56
C GLY A 381 12.22 -9.94 -6.18
N ALA A 382 11.81 -8.73 -6.60
CA ALA A 382 10.42 -8.30 -6.44
C ALA A 382 9.48 -9.20 -7.26
N ARG A 383 8.35 -9.59 -6.67
CA ARG A 383 7.36 -10.49 -7.28
C ARG A 383 6.00 -9.82 -7.38
N ILE A 384 5.33 -10.07 -8.50
CA ILE A 384 3.99 -9.62 -8.81
C ILE A 384 3.20 -10.83 -9.31
N ALA A 385 2.13 -11.21 -8.63
CA ALA A 385 1.34 -12.40 -8.93
C ALA A 385 -0.17 -12.07 -9.09
N ALA A 386 -0.71 -12.31 -10.27
CA ALA A 386 -2.11 -12.19 -10.64
C ALA A 386 -2.61 -13.49 -11.28
N ASP A 387 -2.22 -14.63 -10.73
CA ASP A 387 -2.54 -15.94 -11.31
C ASP A 387 -4.04 -16.28 -11.17
N GLY A 388 -4.60 -16.90 -12.20
CA GLY A 388 -5.92 -17.50 -12.21
C GLY A 388 -5.85 -19.00 -11.97
N ALA A 389 -6.17 -19.44 -10.75
CA ALA A 389 -6.06 -20.85 -10.34
C ALA A 389 -7.08 -21.78 -11.01
N ALA A 390 -8.20 -21.25 -11.51
CA ALA A 390 -9.21 -22.00 -12.26
C ALA A 390 -9.90 -21.14 -13.33
N GLY A 391 -9.19 -20.16 -13.86
CA GLY A 391 -9.71 -19.14 -14.77
C GLY A 391 -8.58 -18.35 -15.40
N ALA A 392 -8.93 -17.24 -16.06
CA ALA A 392 -7.93 -16.37 -16.70
C ALA A 392 -7.01 -15.72 -15.66
N GLY A 393 -5.76 -15.48 -16.08
CA GLY A 393 -4.84 -14.60 -15.36
C GLY A 393 -5.36 -13.16 -15.30
N GLY A 394 -4.80 -12.37 -14.39
CA GLY A 394 -5.27 -11.03 -14.09
C GLY A 394 -4.66 -9.95 -14.98
N LYS A 395 -4.61 -8.72 -14.46
CA LYS A 395 -4.12 -7.54 -15.17
C LYS A 395 -3.03 -6.85 -14.37
N VAL A 396 -1.91 -6.54 -15.00
CA VAL A 396 -0.75 -5.92 -14.35
C VAL A 396 -0.30 -4.70 -15.15
N VAL A 397 -0.14 -3.55 -14.51
CA VAL A 397 0.46 -2.35 -15.10
C VAL A 397 1.57 -1.83 -14.22
N VAL A 398 2.73 -1.58 -14.83
CA VAL A 398 3.86 -0.85 -14.26
C VAL A 398 4.17 0.31 -15.20
N TRP A 399 3.96 1.54 -14.75
CA TRP A 399 4.00 2.73 -15.59
C TRP A 399 4.90 3.82 -14.98
N SER A 400 5.53 4.60 -15.85
CA SER A 400 6.02 5.94 -15.53
C SER A 400 6.08 6.82 -16.78
N ASP A 401 6.02 8.13 -16.59
CA ASP A 401 6.09 9.14 -17.65
C ASP A 401 7.53 9.47 -18.07
N GLN A 402 8.54 9.23 -17.22
CA GLN A 402 9.96 9.41 -17.58
C GLN A 402 10.69 8.08 -17.67
N ALA A 403 10.91 7.38 -16.56
CA ALA A 403 11.81 6.24 -16.52
C ALA A 403 11.28 5.07 -15.71
N THR A 404 11.16 3.90 -16.36
CA THR A 404 10.86 2.63 -15.70
C THR A 404 12.07 1.71 -15.77
N SER A 405 12.60 1.29 -14.62
CA SER A 405 13.58 0.19 -14.52
C SER A 405 12.89 -1.04 -13.91
N PHE A 406 12.80 -2.11 -14.69
CA PHE A 406 12.07 -3.32 -14.31
C PHE A 406 12.97 -4.55 -14.35
N GLN A 407 13.28 -5.10 -13.18
CA GLN A 407 14.08 -6.32 -12.99
C GLN A 407 13.35 -7.38 -12.16
N GLY A 408 12.07 -7.16 -11.85
CA GLY A 408 11.23 -8.09 -11.10
C GLY A 408 10.63 -9.21 -11.96
N ALA A 409 9.73 -9.97 -11.35
CA ALA A 409 8.99 -11.04 -12.02
C ALA A 409 7.48 -10.80 -11.92
N ILE A 410 6.79 -10.87 -13.06
CA ILE A 410 5.34 -10.90 -13.17
C ILE A 410 4.89 -12.33 -13.48
N SER A 411 3.87 -12.81 -12.77
CA SER A 411 3.09 -14.00 -13.09
C SER A 411 1.62 -13.60 -13.20
N ALA A 412 1.01 -13.88 -14.34
CA ALA A 412 -0.44 -13.77 -14.52
C ALA A 412 -0.91 -14.95 -15.35
N THR A 413 -0.61 -16.16 -14.87
CA THR A 413 -0.95 -17.40 -15.56
C THR A 413 -2.44 -17.67 -15.52
N GLY A 414 -2.96 -18.34 -16.56
CA GLY A 414 -4.32 -18.84 -16.61
C GLY A 414 -4.37 -20.36 -16.44
N ALA A 415 -5.45 -20.87 -15.87
CA ALA A 415 -5.67 -22.30 -15.66
C ALA A 415 -6.90 -22.83 -16.43
N GLY A 416 -7.00 -24.16 -16.51
CA GLY A 416 -8.04 -24.83 -17.29
C GLY A 416 -7.90 -24.48 -18.77
N THR A 417 -9.00 -24.13 -19.43
CA THR A 417 -9.02 -23.69 -20.84
C THR A 417 -8.87 -22.18 -21.00
N SER A 418 -8.49 -21.45 -19.95
CA SER A 418 -8.36 -20.00 -19.98
C SER A 418 -6.98 -19.58 -20.49
N ALA A 419 -6.91 -18.40 -21.11
CA ALA A 419 -5.66 -17.76 -21.44
C ALA A 419 -4.99 -17.17 -20.19
N GLY A 420 -3.70 -16.88 -20.29
CA GLY A 420 -3.02 -16.01 -19.32
C GLY A 420 -3.57 -14.59 -19.34
N GLY A 421 -3.17 -13.82 -18.33
CA GLY A 421 -3.50 -12.42 -18.14
C GLY A 421 -2.57 -11.47 -18.88
N ASP A 422 -2.89 -10.19 -18.85
CA ASP A 422 -2.12 -9.15 -19.55
C ASP A 422 -1.20 -8.41 -18.59
N ALA A 423 -0.03 -8.01 -19.09
CA ALA A 423 0.92 -7.17 -18.38
C ALA A 423 1.37 -5.99 -19.25
N GLU A 424 1.52 -4.82 -18.66
CA GLU A 424 2.15 -3.66 -19.26
C GLU A 424 3.33 -3.22 -18.38
N VAL A 425 4.50 -3.03 -19.01
CA VAL A 425 5.65 -2.38 -18.37
C VAL A 425 6.14 -1.27 -19.28
N SER A 426 5.84 -0.05 -18.89
CA SER A 426 5.99 1.14 -19.73
C SER A 426 6.80 2.20 -19.01
N GLY A 427 7.70 2.83 -19.75
CA GLY A 427 8.41 4.03 -19.35
C GLY A 427 8.32 4.98 -20.52
N LYS A 428 7.38 5.92 -20.47
CA LYS A 428 6.93 6.70 -21.63
C LYS A 428 8.06 7.43 -22.36
N ALA A 429 9.15 7.76 -21.67
CA ALA A 429 10.41 8.19 -22.29
C ALA A 429 11.42 7.01 -22.36
N LEU A 430 11.86 6.50 -21.22
CA LEU A 430 12.87 5.45 -21.11
C LEU A 430 12.35 4.20 -20.40
N LEU A 431 12.56 3.04 -21.02
CA LEU A 431 12.28 1.72 -20.46
C LEU A 431 13.56 0.88 -20.39
N ASP A 432 13.94 0.50 -19.18
CA ASP A 432 14.97 -0.50 -18.89
C ASP A 432 14.28 -1.80 -18.41
N TYR A 433 13.93 -2.67 -19.36
CA TYR A 433 13.28 -3.95 -19.07
C TYR A 433 14.29 -5.10 -19.06
N ARG A 434 14.50 -5.69 -17.89
CA ARG A 434 15.40 -6.82 -17.62
C ARG A 434 14.75 -7.94 -16.80
N GLY A 435 13.46 -7.80 -16.50
CA GLY A 435 12.68 -8.76 -15.73
C GLY A 435 11.99 -9.84 -16.58
N THR A 436 11.06 -10.55 -15.98
CA THR A 436 10.31 -11.65 -16.62
C THR A 436 8.81 -11.48 -16.48
N ALA A 437 8.05 -11.98 -17.46
CA ALA A 437 6.60 -12.10 -17.40
C ALA A 437 6.16 -13.51 -17.84
N ASP A 438 5.47 -14.23 -16.96
CA ASP A 438 4.82 -15.51 -17.28
C ASP A 438 3.31 -15.30 -17.44
N LEU A 439 2.87 -15.28 -18.69
CA LEU A 439 1.48 -15.01 -19.08
C LEU A 439 0.88 -16.23 -19.81
N ARG A 440 1.34 -17.43 -19.45
CA ARG A 440 0.87 -18.68 -20.06
C ARG A 440 -0.53 -19.05 -19.57
N GLY A 441 -1.32 -19.66 -20.44
CA GLY A 441 -2.55 -20.38 -20.09
C GLY A 441 -2.84 -21.41 -21.17
N ALA A 442 -3.55 -22.50 -20.84
CA ALA A 442 -3.81 -23.55 -21.83
C ALA A 442 -4.78 -23.08 -22.94
N GLY A 443 -5.58 -22.03 -22.67
CA GLY A 443 -6.40 -21.35 -23.66
C GLY A 443 -5.66 -20.32 -24.53
N GLY A 444 -4.37 -20.09 -24.27
CA GLY A 444 -3.54 -19.12 -24.99
C GLY A 444 -2.68 -18.26 -24.08
N PHE A 445 -1.78 -17.51 -24.69
CA PHE A 445 -0.91 -16.57 -23.99
C PHE A 445 -1.61 -15.22 -23.82
N GLY A 446 -1.41 -14.59 -22.67
CA GLY A 446 -1.68 -13.16 -22.51
C GLY A 446 -0.59 -12.30 -23.15
N THR A 447 -0.76 -10.98 -23.10
CA THR A 447 0.15 -10.04 -23.76
C THR A 447 1.01 -9.27 -22.77
N LEU A 448 2.32 -9.23 -23.01
CA LEU A 448 3.25 -8.26 -22.43
C LEU A 448 3.36 -7.06 -23.36
N LEU A 449 2.85 -5.91 -22.93
CA LEU A 449 3.01 -4.62 -23.60
C LEU A 449 4.24 -3.89 -23.04
N LEU A 450 5.12 -3.47 -23.93
CA LEU A 450 6.25 -2.60 -23.65
C LEU A 450 6.08 -1.31 -24.46
N ASP A 451 6.01 -0.16 -23.81
CA ASP A 451 5.77 1.15 -24.46
C ASP A 451 6.82 2.21 -24.08
N PRO A 452 8.04 2.17 -24.68
CA PRO A 452 9.02 3.27 -24.63
C PRO A 452 8.80 4.33 -25.73
N TYR A 453 9.63 5.38 -25.76
CA TYR A 453 9.57 6.39 -26.84
C TYR A 453 10.29 5.95 -28.14
N ASN A 454 11.57 5.59 -28.09
CA ASN A 454 12.22 4.78 -29.15
C ASN A 454 12.72 3.48 -28.54
N ILE A 455 12.87 2.45 -29.37
CA ILE A 455 13.49 1.20 -28.93
C ILE A 455 14.38 0.56 -29.99
N THR A 456 15.55 0.10 -29.56
CA THR A 456 16.44 -0.77 -30.32
C THR A 456 16.48 -2.16 -29.70
N ILE A 457 16.19 -3.18 -30.51
CA ILE A 457 16.36 -4.60 -30.17
C ILE A 457 17.77 -5.00 -30.61
N SER A 458 18.64 -5.32 -29.66
CA SER A 458 20.05 -5.64 -29.95
C SER A 458 20.62 -6.70 -29.00
N SER A 459 21.76 -7.27 -29.33
CA SER A 459 22.55 -8.18 -28.50
C SER A 459 23.45 -7.42 -27.51
N GLY A 460 23.55 -6.10 -27.65
CA GLY A 460 24.27 -5.22 -26.73
C GLY A 460 23.60 -5.12 -25.36
N SER A 461 24.35 -4.60 -24.37
CA SER A 461 23.78 -4.36 -23.04
C SER A 461 22.69 -3.27 -23.10
N ALA A 462 21.60 -3.50 -22.38
CA ALA A 462 20.54 -2.53 -22.16
C ALA A 462 21.03 -1.37 -21.27
N VAL A 463 21.78 -0.42 -21.82
CA VAL A 463 22.31 0.72 -21.06
C VAL A 463 22.36 1.99 -21.89
N ASN A 464 21.34 2.82 -21.71
CA ASN A 464 21.32 4.25 -22.02
C ASN A 464 20.81 5.04 -20.79
N SER A 465 21.16 4.59 -19.59
CA SER A 465 20.76 5.20 -18.33
C SER A 465 21.88 5.22 -17.30
N SER A 466 22.00 6.34 -16.59
CA SER A 466 22.82 6.49 -15.38
C SER A 466 21.88 6.79 -14.23
N GLY A 467 21.57 5.75 -13.43
CA GLY A 467 20.51 5.83 -12.43
C GLY A 467 19.12 5.93 -13.08
N MET A 468 18.31 6.88 -12.62
CA MET A 468 16.97 7.17 -13.18
C MET A 468 17.00 8.24 -14.28
N THR A 469 18.19 8.68 -14.69
CA THR A 469 18.36 9.68 -15.76
C THR A 469 18.75 8.99 -17.05
N ALA A 470 17.97 9.21 -18.11
CA ALA A 470 18.33 8.77 -19.45
C ALA A 470 19.62 9.49 -19.89
N THR A 471 20.64 8.73 -20.29
CA THR A 471 21.91 9.26 -20.80
C THR A 471 21.94 9.33 -22.32
N ASP A 472 20.99 8.67 -22.96
CA ASP A 472 20.70 8.79 -24.38
C ASP A 472 19.18 8.63 -24.61
N ASN A 473 18.77 8.87 -25.83
CA ASN A 473 17.39 8.93 -26.25
C ASN A 473 16.76 7.51 -26.30
N ASP A 474 17.46 6.48 -26.79
CA ASP A 474 16.83 5.20 -27.16
C ASP A 474 16.78 4.19 -26.00
N SER A 475 15.62 3.56 -25.77
CA SER A 475 15.54 2.34 -24.95
C SER A 475 16.19 1.17 -25.68
N VAL A 476 16.83 0.26 -24.96
CA VAL A 476 17.42 -0.96 -25.54
C VAL A 476 16.83 -2.17 -24.86
N ILE A 477 16.24 -3.09 -25.64
CA ILE A 477 15.86 -4.41 -25.15
C ILE A 477 16.84 -5.44 -25.73
N SER A 478 17.41 -6.27 -24.87
CA SER A 478 18.32 -7.31 -25.34
C SER A 478 17.55 -8.40 -26.09
N THR A 479 18.15 -8.98 -27.14
CA THR A 479 17.53 -10.10 -27.87
C THR A 479 17.22 -11.27 -26.94
N SER A 480 18.09 -11.58 -25.97
CA SER A 480 17.88 -12.66 -25.00
C SER A 480 16.71 -12.38 -24.05
N THR A 481 16.52 -11.12 -23.63
CA THR A 481 15.36 -10.70 -22.84
C THR A 481 14.07 -10.85 -23.63
N LEU A 482 14.06 -10.39 -24.89
CA LEU A 482 12.88 -10.49 -25.76
C LEU A 482 12.53 -11.96 -26.08
N GLN A 483 13.52 -12.79 -26.38
CA GLN A 483 13.33 -14.23 -26.61
C GLN A 483 12.77 -14.93 -25.36
N SER A 484 13.26 -14.56 -24.18
CA SER A 484 12.74 -15.09 -22.91
C SER A 484 11.28 -14.69 -22.69
N ALA A 485 10.91 -13.44 -22.95
CA ALA A 485 9.52 -12.99 -22.86
C ALA A 485 8.61 -13.72 -23.86
N LEU A 486 9.06 -13.88 -25.11
CA LEU A 486 8.33 -14.62 -26.14
C LEU A 486 8.15 -16.10 -25.78
N SER A 487 8.97 -16.69 -24.92
CA SER A 487 8.75 -18.08 -24.47
C SER A 487 7.48 -18.27 -23.61
N SER A 488 6.96 -17.20 -23.02
CA SER A 488 5.89 -17.24 -22.01
C SER A 488 4.77 -16.20 -22.20
N ALA A 489 4.86 -15.34 -23.21
CA ALA A 489 3.85 -14.31 -23.50
C ALA A 489 3.82 -13.95 -24.99
N ASN A 490 2.67 -13.47 -25.48
CA ASN A 490 2.68 -12.59 -26.64
C ASN A 490 3.40 -11.30 -26.24
N VAL A 491 4.22 -10.73 -27.12
CA VAL A 491 4.93 -9.49 -26.84
C VAL A 491 4.52 -8.42 -27.84
N ALA A 492 4.04 -7.29 -27.33
CA ALA A 492 3.78 -6.10 -28.09
C ALA A 492 4.76 -5.01 -27.65
N ILE A 493 5.59 -4.54 -28.58
CA ILE A 493 6.45 -3.37 -28.38
C ILE A 493 5.82 -2.25 -29.18
N THR A 494 5.31 -1.25 -28.48
CA THR A 494 4.77 -0.04 -29.10
C THR A 494 5.68 1.13 -28.78
N THR A 495 5.65 2.15 -29.62
CA THR A 495 6.31 3.43 -29.30
C THR A 495 5.31 4.56 -29.36
N GLY A 496 5.46 5.50 -28.42
CA GLY A 496 4.60 6.68 -28.33
C GLY A 496 4.95 7.77 -29.35
N GLY A 497 3.92 8.52 -29.78
CA GLY A 497 4.05 9.81 -30.47
C GLY A 497 3.51 10.98 -29.64
N ALA A 498 3.42 12.17 -30.26
CA ALA A 498 3.03 13.48 -29.67
C ALA A 498 2.55 13.46 -28.20
N GLY A 499 3.40 13.96 -27.29
CA GLY A 499 3.07 14.13 -25.87
C GLY A 499 3.94 13.36 -24.87
N SER A 500 4.95 12.60 -25.32
CA SER A 500 6.05 12.17 -24.43
C SER A 500 7.17 13.21 -24.42
N ALA A 501 7.98 13.23 -23.36
CA ALA A 501 9.11 14.14 -23.27
C ALA A 501 10.22 13.70 -24.25
N GLY A 502 10.62 14.58 -25.19
CA GLY A 502 11.74 14.33 -26.11
C GLY A 502 11.45 14.65 -27.57
N ALA A 503 12.51 14.72 -28.39
CA ALA A 503 12.46 15.04 -29.83
C ALA A 503 12.53 13.79 -30.74
N GLN A 504 12.34 12.60 -30.18
CA GLN A 504 12.50 11.35 -30.92
C GLN A 504 11.33 11.06 -31.86
N ALA A 505 11.62 10.31 -32.92
CA ALA A 505 10.68 10.01 -34.00
C ALA A 505 9.75 8.83 -33.73
N GLY A 506 9.87 8.13 -32.59
CA GLY A 506 9.04 6.98 -32.27
C GLY A 506 9.39 5.73 -33.10
N ASN A 507 10.68 5.48 -33.33
CA ASN A 507 11.14 4.39 -34.18
C ASN A 507 11.37 3.10 -33.39
N ILE A 508 11.21 1.97 -34.08
CA ILE A 508 11.64 0.65 -33.63
C ILE A 508 12.76 0.15 -34.56
N THR A 509 13.90 -0.23 -34.01
CA THR A 509 15.02 -0.82 -34.77
C THR A 509 15.31 -2.24 -34.30
N VAL A 510 15.24 -3.22 -35.19
CA VAL A 510 15.74 -4.58 -34.96
C VAL A 510 17.18 -4.62 -35.46
N ALA A 511 18.14 -4.38 -34.58
CA ALA A 511 19.57 -4.37 -34.91
C ALA A 511 20.14 -5.79 -34.98
N ASP A 512 19.70 -6.69 -34.10
CA ASP A 512 20.14 -8.08 -34.03
C ASP A 512 18.97 -9.06 -34.10
N GLY A 513 19.27 -10.28 -34.56
CA GLY A 513 18.25 -11.27 -34.87
C GLY A 513 17.53 -11.80 -33.63
N VAL A 514 16.24 -12.08 -33.78
CA VAL A 514 15.38 -12.62 -32.71
C VAL A 514 14.76 -13.92 -33.20
N SER A 515 15.01 -15.00 -32.48
CA SER A 515 14.41 -16.31 -32.74
C SER A 515 13.78 -16.92 -31.50
N TRP A 516 12.57 -17.47 -31.63
CA TRP A 516 11.86 -18.16 -30.54
C TRP A 516 11.12 -19.40 -31.06
N SER A 517 10.81 -20.32 -30.15
CA SER A 517 10.21 -21.63 -30.50
C SER A 517 8.72 -21.75 -30.19
N SER A 518 8.21 -20.94 -29.27
CA SER A 518 6.80 -20.93 -28.88
C SER A 518 5.90 -20.35 -29.99
N GLY A 519 4.61 -20.70 -29.94
CA GLY A 519 3.58 -20.15 -30.83
C GLY A 519 3.11 -18.75 -30.44
N THR A 520 3.93 -17.97 -29.73
CA THR A 520 3.61 -16.59 -29.32
C THR A 520 3.82 -15.61 -30.45
N SER A 521 3.15 -14.47 -30.35
CA SER A 521 3.22 -13.40 -31.34
C SER A 521 4.18 -12.28 -30.92
N LEU A 522 4.95 -11.77 -31.88
CA LEU A 522 5.71 -10.53 -31.74
C LEU A 522 5.02 -9.41 -32.54
N THR A 523 4.57 -8.37 -31.86
CA THR A 523 4.04 -7.15 -32.49
C THR A 523 5.01 -6.00 -32.27
N LEU A 524 5.48 -5.39 -33.35
CA LEU A 524 6.23 -4.13 -33.34
C LEU A 524 5.31 -3.05 -33.92
N SER A 525 4.94 -2.07 -33.09
CA SER A 525 3.97 -1.02 -33.43
C SER A 525 4.62 0.36 -33.24
N ALA A 526 5.29 0.87 -34.27
CA ALA A 526 6.03 2.12 -34.19
C ALA A 526 5.14 3.34 -34.43
N TYR A 527 5.38 4.45 -33.70
CA TYR A 527 4.82 5.74 -34.09
C TYR A 527 5.44 6.24 -35.41
N GLY A 528 6.75 6.07 -35.56
CA GLY A 528 7.50 6.35 -36.77
C GLY A 528 7.77 5.08 -37.59
N ASN A 529 9.05 4.82 -37.84
CA ASN A 529 9.51 3.73 -38.70
C ASN A 529 9.81 2.44 -37.93
N ILE A 530 9.76 1.33 -38.65
CA ILE A 530 10.32 0.04 -38.21
C ILE A 530 11.47 -0.34 -39.15
N ALA A 531 12.69 -0.41 -38.63
CA ALA A 531 13.86 -0.88 -39.38
C ALA A 531 14.25 -2.30 -38.95
N VAL A 532 14.07 -3.28 -39.83
CA VAL A 532 14.42 -4.69 -39.60
C VAL A 532 15.77 -5.00 -40.25
N ASN A 533 16.85 -4.88 -39.48
CA ASN A 533 18.23 -5.06 -39.97
C ASN A 533 18.78 -6.48 -39.71
N ALA A 534 18.03 -7.33 -39.01
CA ALA A 534 18.39 -8.70 -38.72
C ALA A 534 17.15 -9.62 -38.70
N ASN A 535 17.37 -10.92 -38.90
CA ASN A 535 16.28 -11.88 -39.09
C ASN A 535 15.37 -12.00 -37.86
N LEU A 536 14.06 -12.08 -38.12
CA LEU A 536 13.04 -12.44 -37.13
C LEU A 536 12.50 -13.83 -37.46
N SER A 537 12.57 -14.77 -36.52
CA SER A 537 12.18 -16.17 -36.75
C SER A 537 11.34 -16.73 -35.59
N GLY A 538 10.03 -16.80 -35.78
CA GLY A 538 9.10 -17.39 -34.83
C GLY A 538 8.87 -18.88 -35.06
N GLY A 539 8.57 -19.60 -33.98
CA GLY A 539 8.29 -21.04 -34.00
C GLY A 539 6.92 -21.39 -34.60
N THR A 540 6.54 -22.66 -34.51
CA THR A 540 5.26 -23.14 -35.03
C THR A 540 4.08 -22.45 -34.31
N GLY A 541 3.16 -21.89 -35.08
CA GLY A 541 1.98 -21.17 -34.60
C GLY A 541 2.23 -19.70 -34.25
N SER A 542 3.48 -19.22 -34.31
CA SER A 542 3.83 -17.82 -34.04
C SER A 542 3.30 -16.86 -35.11
N GLN A 543 3.17 -15.59 -34.75
CA GLN A 543 2.88 -14.50 -35.70
C GLN A 543 3.89 -13.36 -35.52
N ILE A 544 4.18 -12.66 -36.62
CA ILE A 544 4.91 -11.40 -36.59
C ILE A 544 4.01 -10.31 -37.16
N VAL A 545 3.84 -9.23 -36.40
CA VAL A 545 3.10 -8.05 -36.84
C VAL A 545 4.04 -6.84 -36.81
N LEU A 546 4.25 -6.21 -37.96
CA LEU A 546 5.01 -4.98 -38.11
C LEU A 546 4.05 -3.87 -38.50
N ARG A 547 3.84 -2.88 -37.63
CA ARG A 547 2.97 -1.74 -37.87
C ARG A 547 3.74 -0.44 -37.68
N SER A 548 4.17 0.19 -38.77
CA SER A 548 4.67 1.58 -38.71
C SER A 548 3.50 2.56 -38.74
N ASP A 549 3.73 3.79 -38.30
CA ASP A 549 2.69 4.83 -38.22
C ASP A 549 1.43 4.37 -37.46
N ASN A 550 1.64 3.87 -36.24
CA ASN A 550 0.57 3.31 -35.42
C ASN A 550 -0.57 4.30 -35.11
N SER A 551 -0.31 5.60 -35.27
CA SER A 551 -1.23 6.71 -35.08
C SER A 551 -1.94 7.17 -36.36
N GLY A 552 -1.53 6.69 -37.54
CA GLY A 552 -2.15 7.04 -38.82
C GLY A 552 -1.90 8.47 -39.28
N THR A 553 -0.75 9.03 -38.91
CA THR A 553 -0.34 10.42 -39.25
C THR A 553 0.16 10.59 -40.68
N GLY A 554 0.33 9.49 -41.42
CA GLY A 554 0.90 9.46 -42.76
C GLY A 554 2.43 9.43 -42.76
N THR A 555 3.07 9.22 -41.61
CA THR A 555 4.53 9.21 -41.47
C THR A 555 5.01 7.92 -40.82
N GLY A 556 5.86 7.18 -41.53
CA GLY A 556 6.44 5.92 -41.04
C GLY A 556 6.33 4.80 -42.07
N THR A 557 7.40 4.02 -42.22
CA THR A 557 7.43 2.84 -43.07
C THR A 557 8.09 1.66 -42.35
N VAL A 558 7.94 0.47 -42.92
CA VAL A 558 8.74 -0.71 -42.56
C VAL A 558 9.85 -0.89 -43.60
N SER A 559 11.08 -1.14 -43.18
CA SER A 559 12.21 -1.41 -44.06
C SER A 559 12.96 -2.66 -43.64
N PHE A 560 13.43 -3.45 -44.60
CA PHE A 560 14.27 -4.63 -44.36
C PHE A 560 15.69 -4.38 -44.90
N GLY A 561 16.69 -4.81 -44.13
CA GLY A 561 18.06 -4.91 -44.61
C GLY A 561 18.19 -5.92 -45.76
N SER A 562 19.26 -5.80 -46.55
CA SER A 562 19.50 -6.72 -47.68
C SER A 562 19.62 -8.17 -47.20
N GLY A 563 18.79 -9.07 -47.75
CA GLY A 563 18.78 -10.49 -47.41
C GLY A 563 18.16 -10.83 -46.05
N ILE A 564 17.54 -9.87 -45.38
CA ILE A 564 16.88 -10.05 -44.08
C ILE A 564 15.45 -10.54 -44.26
N THR A 565 15.05 -11.51 -43.44
CA THR A 565 13.71 -12.11 -43.49
C THR A 565 13.00 -12.03 -42.13
N ALA A 566 11.66 -11.97 -42.20
CA ALA A 566 10.78 -12.25 -41.07
C ALA A 566 9.99 -13.52 -41.40
N THR A 567 10.06 -14.53 -40.53
CA THR A 567 9.43 -15.84 -40.74
C THR A 567 8.61 -16.21 -39.51
N ALA A 568 7.32 -16.47 -39.70
CA ALA A 568 6.41 -16.96 -38.66
C ALA A 568 5.34 -17.83 -39.30
N SER A 569 5.12 -19.05 -38.80
CA SER A 569 4.26 -20.02 -39.50
C SER A 569 2.76 -19.69 -39.39
N GLY A 570 2.37 -18.88 -38.40
CA GLY A 570 1.02 -18.32 -38.27
C GLY A 570 0.82 -17.02 -39.05
N GLY A 571 1.86 -16.55 -39.76
CA GLY A 571 1.80 -15.41 -40.68
C GLY A 571 2.67 -14.21 -40.25
N VAL A 572 3.09 -13.45 -41.26
CA VAL A 572 3.75 -12.15 -41.10
C VAL A 572 2.83 -11.09 -41.71
N SER A 573 2.44 -10.10 -40.90
CA SER A 573 1.60 -8.98 -41.34
C SER A 573 2.38 -7.69 -41.27
N ILE A 574 2.33 -6.89 -42.34
CA ILE A 574 3.01 -5.59 -42.43
C ILE A 574 1.95 -4.52 -42.72
N TYR A 575 1.86 -3.53 -41.82
CA TYR A 575 0.98 -2.38 -41.91
C TYR A 575 1.85 -1.12 -41.98
N TYR A 576 1.69 -0.35 -43.04
CA TYR A 576 2.43 0.90 -43.25
C TYR A 576 1.65 1.81 -44.19
N ASN A 577 1.99 3.09 -44.20
CA ASN A 577 1.46 4.05 -45.16
C ASN A 577 2.47 4.23 -46.30
N PRO A 578 2.21 3.68 -47.50
CA PRO A 578 3.14 3.83 -48.60
C PRO A 578 3.22 5.30 -49.03
N THR A 579 4.40 5.71 -49.49
CA THR A 579 4.57 7.04 -50.11
C THR A 579 3.66 7.22 -51.33
N ASN A 580 3.31 6.12 -52.00
CA ASN A 580 2.34 6.08 -53.09
C ASN A 580 1.54 4.77 -53.09
N TYR A 581 0.21 4.87 -53.01
CA TYR A 581 -0.69 3.71 -53.08
C TYR A 581 -0.77 3.05 -54.47
N ALA A 582 -0.31 3.72 -55.53
CA ALA A 582 -0.25 3.15 -56.88
C ALA A 582 0.93 2.17 -57.07
N SER A 583 1.91 2.16 -56.15
CA SER A 583 3.07 1.27 -56.23
C SER A 583 3.56 0.93 -54.81
N PRO A 584 2.77 0.16 -54.05
CA PRO A 584 3.16 -0.22 -52.69
C PRO A 584 4.42 -1.09 -52.71
N THR A 585 5.25 -0.98 -51.68
CA THR A 585 6.38 -1.87 -51.43
C THR A 585 5.88 -3.32 -51.30
N ASN A 586 6.44 -4.22 -52.12
CA ASN A 586 6.19 -5.65 -52.04
C ASN A 586 7.24 -6.32 -51.14
N TYR A 587 6.79 -6.97 -50.06
CA TYR A 587 7.64 -7.67 -49.09
C TYR A 587 7.60 -9.20 -49.22
N ALA A 588 6.97 -9.75 -50.26
CA ALA A 588 6.78 -11.19 -50.45
C ALA A 588 7.94 -11.89 -51.21
N ALA A 589 9.05 -11.18 -51.44
CA ALA A 589 10.19 -11.64 -52.23
C ALA A 589 11.16 -12.51 -51.42
#